data_AF-A0A662IHE1-F1
#
_entry.id   AF-A0A662IHE1-F1
#
_cell.length_a   1.000
_cell.length_b   1.000
_cell.length_c   1.000
_cell.angle_alpha   90.00
_cell.angle_beta   90.00
_cell.angle_gamma   90.00
#
_symmetry.space_group_name_H-M   'P 1'
#
loop_
_entity.id
_entity.type
_entity.pdbx_description
1 polymer ?
#
loop_
_entity_poly.entity_id
_entity_poly.type
_entity_poly.pdbx_seq_one_letter_code
_entity_poly.pdbx_strand_id
1 'polypeptide(L)'
;MRKLVFIGLDSALTYFVERFVEEGVVENLARLMKEGSYIKMLPSPPTDTPTNWATLMTGCWAGTHGLTSFTVHLPGEPLTKRHSTLNSRMCCVKFLWDVLEENGYRVIVANYPVAWPPTLRRGIVIGGPAPLASPWRICFPKCFATKVLRGEYSPPTIKLELRRSSNPLLRERSHVTSLEAEVKPFSQLARDVRRYRVLESPSYLLGLVGRESYERALLLRGEEVVAELGEGEWSPWIIDRVLTDKG
;
A
#
# COMPACT_ATOMS: atom_id res chain seq x y z
N MET A 1 -11.44 -12.95 -24.38
CA MET A 1 -10.51 -13.51 -23.38
C MET A 1 -10.94 -13.05 -22.00
N ARG A 2 -11.18 -13.96 -21.04
CA ARG A 2 -11.53 -13.58 -19.65
C ARG A 2 -10.26 -13.25 -18.87
N LYS A 3 -10.30 -12.24 -18.01
CA LYS A 3 -9.20 -11.87 -17.10
C LYS A 3 -9.45 -12.54 -15.75
N LEU A 4 -8.39 -13.00 -15.09
CA LEU A 4 -8.42 -13.50 -13.71
C LEU A 4 -7.81 -12.44 -12.80
N VAL A 5 -8.47 -12.15 -11.68
CA VAL A 5 -7.95 -11.28 -10.63
C VAL A 5 -8.01 -12.04 -9.31
N PHE A 6 -6.86 -12.16 -8.64
CA PHE A 6 -6.77 -12.67 -7.28
C PHE A 6 -6.49 -11.51 -6.33
N ILE A 7 -7.35 -11.33 -5.32
CA ILE A 7 -7.19 -10.32 -4.27
C ILE A 7 -7.05 -11.08 -2.96
N GLY A 8 -5.90 -10.95 -2.31
CA GLY A 8 -5.71 -11.45 -0.96
C GLY A 8 -5.91 -10.33 0.06
N LEU A 9 -6.66 -10.63 1.12
CA LEU A 9 -6.85 -9.75 2.27
C LEU A 9 -6.19 -10.42 3.47
N ASP A 10 -5.09 -9.86 3.96
CA ASP A 10 -4.35 -10.47 5.08
C ASP A 10 -5.19 -10.40 6.36
N SER A 11 -5.24 -11.52 7.09
CA SER A 11 -5.96 -11.65 8.36
C SER A 11 -7.45 -11.30 8.30
N ALA A 12 -8.06 -11.39 7.11
CA ALA A 12 -9.49 -11.19 6.89
C ALA A 12 -10.29 -12.42 7.34
N LEU A 13 -10.47 -12.57 8.65
CA LEU A 13 -11.27 -13.65 9.23
C LEU A 13 -12.72 -13.56 8.76
N THR A 14 -13.28 -14.70 8.37
CA THR A 14 -14.65 -14.82 7.84
C THR A 14 -15.68 -14.25 8.81
N TYR A 15 -15.48 -14.41 10.11
CA TYR A 15 -16.32 -13.80 11.16
C TYR A 15 -16.45 -12.28 11.03
N PHE A 16 -15.34 -11.56 10.82
CA PHE A 16 -15.39 -10.10 10.67
C PHE A 16 -15.98 -9.70 9.32
N VAL A 17 -15.68 -10.46 8.26
CA VAL A 17 -16.27 -10.23 6.94
C VAL A 17 -17.79 -10.33 7.00
N GLU A 18 -18.33 -11.40 7.58
CA GLU A 18 -19.78 -11.61 7.73
C GLU A 18 -20.42 -10.49 8.54
N ARG A 19 -19.82 -10.13 9.68
CA ARG A 19 -20.28 -9.00 10.50
C ARG A 19 -20.31 -7.68 9.75
N PHE A 20 -19.27 -7.34 8.99
CA PHE A 20 -19.23 -6.09 8.23
C PHE A 20 -20.24 -6.05 7.08
N VAL A 21 -20.57 -7.22 6.52
CA VAL A 21 -21.64 -7.34 5.52
C VAL A 21 -22.99 -7.06 6.18
N GLU A 22 -23.26 -7.61 7.37
CA GLU A 22 -24.49 -7.34 8.14
C GLU A 22 -24.62 -5.86 8.54
N GLU A 23 -23.51 -5.23 8.94
CA GLU A 23 -23.46 -3.80 9.26
C GLU A 23 -23.59 -2.89 8.03
N GLY A 24 -23.52 -3.44 6.80
CA GLY A 24 -23.68 -2.69 5.55
C GLY A 24 -22.47 -1.86 5.14
N VAL A 25 -21.29 -2.08 5.74
CA VAL A 25 -20.10 -1.22 5.52
C VAL A 25 -19.14 -1.73 4.43
N VAL A 26 -19.41 -2.91 3.84
CA VAL A 26 -18.61 -3.53 2.77
C VAL A 26 -19.47 -4.02 1.59
N GLU A 27 -20.28 -3.13 1.03
CA GLU A 27 -21.27 -3.41 -0.02
C GLU A 27 -20.73 -4.22 -1.21
N ASN A 28 -19.52 -3.89 -1.70
CA ASN A 28 -18.91 -4.61 -2.83
C ASN A 28 -18.57 -6.06 -2.48
N LEU A 29 -18.10 -6.32 -1.25
CA LEU A 29 -17.81 -7.66 -0.78
C LEU A 29 -19.10 -8.46 -0.57
N ALA A 30 -20.14 -7.82 -0.01
CA ALA A 30 -21.46 -8.40 0.12
C ALA A 30 -22.02 -8.84 -1.23
N ARG A 31 -21.89 -8.00 -2.27
CA ARG A 31 -22.30 -8.34 -3.64
C ARG A 31 -21.53 -9.52 -4.21
N LEU A 32 -20.20 -9.55 -4.04
CA LEU A 32 -19.37 -10.69 -4.48
C LEU A 32 -19.77 -12.01 -3.80
N MET A 33 -20.08 -11.96 -2.50
CA MET A 33 -20.56 -13.14 -1.75
C MET A 33 -21.92 -13.63 -2.25
N LYS A 34 -22.85 -12.70 -2.56
CA LYS A 34 -24.22 -13.01 -3.00
C LYS A 34 -24.29 -13.51 -4.45
N GLU A 35 -23.53 -12.90 -5.35
CA GLU A 35 -23.57 -13.20 -6.79
C GLU A 35 -22.54 -14.26 -7.21
N GLY A 36 -21.56 -14.54 -6.34
CA GLY A 36 -20.50 -15.51 -6.56
C GLY A 36 -20.62 -16.75 -5.70
N SER A 37 -19.48 -17.29 -5.26
CA SER A 37 -19.40 -18.40 -4.32
C SER A 37 -18.59 -17.98 -3.11
N TYR A 38 -19.13 -18.23 -1.92
CA TYR A 38 -18.49 -17.92 -0.65
C TYR A 38 -18.31 -19.20 0.16
N ILE A 39 -17.07 -19.49 0.54
CA ILE A 39 -16.70 -20.72 1.26
C ILE A 39 -15.69 -20.35 2.35
N LYS A 40 -15.91 -20.88 3.56
CA LYS A 40 -14.94 -20.81 4.66
C LYS A 40 -13.85 -21.86 4.42
N MET A 41 -12.59 -21.44 4.39
CA MET A 41 -11.44 -22.32 4.18
C MET A 41 -10.60 -22.42 5.46
N LEU A 42 -10.01 -23.60 5.68
CA LEU A 42 -9.00 -23.77 6.72
C LEU A 42 -7.64 -23.26 6.20
N PRO A 43 -6.87 -22.54 7.03
CA PRO A 43 -5.51 -22.15 6.69
C PRO A 43 -4.56 -23.37 6.71
N SER A 44 -3.44 -23.26 6.01
CA SER A 44 -2.33 -24.21 6.18
C SER A 44 -1.60 -23.90 7.50
N PRO A 45 -1.31 -24.91 8.34
CA PRO A 45 -0.42 -24.75 9.49
C PRO A 45 1.06 -24.56 9.07
N PRO A 46 1.84 -23.71 9.76
CA PRO A 46 1.38 -22.72 10.73
C PRO A 46 0.60 -21.59 10.05
N THR A 47 -0.36 -21.02 10.80
CA THR A 47 -1.27 -19.97 10.31
C THR A 47 -0.59 -18.60 10.27
N ASP A 48 0.50 -18.50 9.52
CA ASP A 48 1.26 -17.28 9.30
C ASP A 48 1.29 -16.86 7.82
N THR A 49 1.67 -15.60 7.58
CA THR A 49 1.63 -14.95 6.27
C THR A 49 2.43 -15.71 5.21
N PRO A 50 3.75 -15.89 5.32
CA PRO A 50 4.51 -16.49 4.21
C PRO A 50 4.07 -17.92 3.89
N THR A 51 3.68 -18.71 4.89
CA THR A 51 3.20 -20.08 4.69
C THR A 51 1.90 -20.07 3.88
N ASN A 52 0.88 -19.35 4.35
CA ASN A 52 -0.45 -19.39 3.74
C ASN A 52 -0.51 -18.69 2.38
N TRP A 53 0.23 -17.59 2.20
CA TRP A 53 0.31 -16.91 0.90
C TRP A 53 1.05 -17.77 -0.13
N ALA A 54 2.06 -18.55 0.27
CA ALA A 54 2.68 -19.54 -0.59
C ALA A 54 1.74 -20.71 -0.93
N THR A 55 1.02 -21.26 0.05
CA THR A 55 0.02 -22.32 -0.17
C THR A 55 -1.01 -21.88 -1.20
N LEU A 56 -1.56 -20.66 -1.08
CA LEU A 56 -2.57 -20.13 -2.01
C LEU A 56 -2.08 -20.07 -3.47
N MET A 57 -0.79 -19.81 -3.69
CA MET A 57 -0.23 -19.63 -5.02
C MET A 57 0.51 -20.84 -5.56
N THR A 58 0.79 -21.84 -4.74
CA THR A 58 1.41 -23.09 -5.19
C THR A 58 0.42 -24.23 -5.25
N GLY A 59 -0.73 -24.12 -4.58
CA GLY A 59 -1.68 -25.21 -4.37
C GLY A 59 -1.11 -26.36 -3.54
N CYS A 60 0.04 -26.16 -2.89
CA CYS A 60 0.82 -27.18 -2.21
C CYS A 60 0.80 -26.95 -0.69
N TRP A 61 1.00 -28.01 0.10
CA TRP A 61 1.18 -27.89 1.55
C TRP A 61 2.55 -27.30 1.92
N ALA A 62 2.65 -26.80 3.16
CA ALA A 62 3.88 -26.20 3.69
C ALA A 62 5.13 -27.10 3.56
N GLY A 63 4.97 -28.41 3.75
CA GLY A 63 6.05 -29.39 3.59
C GLY A 63 6.54 -29.54 2.13
N THR A 64 5.71 -29.20 1.15
CA THR A 64 6.04 -29.30 -0.28
C THR A 64 6.66 -28.01 -0.80
N HIS A 65 6.09 -26.84 -0.49
CA HIS A 65 6.65 -25.56 -0.93
C HIS A 65 7.80 -25.06 -0.05
N GLY A 66 8.00 -25.61 1.15
CA GLY A 66 9.17 -25.36 2.02
C GLY A 66 9.13 -24.06 2.83
N LEU A 67 8.25 -23.12 2.48
CA LEU A 67 8.00 -21.89 3.23
C LEU A 67 7.13 -22.18 4.48
N THR A 68 7.75 -22.59 5.58
CA THR A 68 7.03 -23.11 6.77
C THR A 68 6.91 -22.12 7.94
N SER A 69 7.49 -20.93 7.86
CA SER A 69 7.22 -19.80 8.77
C SER A 69 7.85 -18.52 8.21
N PHE A 70 7.93 -17.40 8.96
CA PHE A 70 8.68 -16.17 8.60
C PHE A 70 10.17 -16.38 8.37
N THR A 71 10.73 -17.41 8.98
CA THR A 71 12.09 -17.86 8.72
C THR A 71 12.16 -19.36 8.66
N VAL A 72 13.06 -19.88 7.82
CA VAL A 72 13.37 -21.30 7.73
C VAL A 72 14.86 -21.56 7.98
N HIS A 73 15.16 -22.80 8.34
CA HIS A 73 16.51 -23.32 8.44
C HIS A 73 16.76 -24.26 7.26
N LEU A 74 17.95 -24.18 6.63
CA LEU A 74 18.31 -25.07 5.54
C LEU A 74 19.14 -26.26 6.04
N PRO A 75 18.91 -27.47 5.52
CA PRO A 75 19.72 -28.64 5.89
C PRO A 75 21.22 -28.39 5.73
N GLY A 76 22.01 -28.80 6.72
CA GLY A 76 23.47 -28.64 6.74
C GLY A 76 23.98 -27.30 7.29
N GLU A 77 23.10 -26.35 7.61
CA GLU A 77 23.50 -25.10 8.25
C GLU A 77 23.44 -25.19 9.80
N PRO A 78 24.10 -24.27 10.52
CA PRO A 78 23.94 -24.14 11.96
C PRO A 78 22.52 -23.67 12.32
N LEU A 79 21.94 -24.20 13.41
CA LEU A 79 20.59 -23.83 13.88
C LEU A 79 20.39 -22.33 14.19
N THR A 80 21.48 -21.59 14.39
CA THR A 80 21.48 -20.13 14.58
C THR A 80 21.30 -19.35 13.28
N LYS A 81 21.52 -19.98 12.13
CA LYS A 81 21.34 -19.38 10.81
C LYS A 81 19.89 -19.57 10.35
N ARG A 82 19.25 -18.46 10.01
CA ARG A 82 17.86 -18.43 9.56
C ARG A 82 17.76 -17.62 8.28
N HIS A 83 16.91 -18.08 7.37
CA HIS A 83 16.63 -17.41 6.11
C HIS A 83 15.20 -16.91 6.09
N SER A 84 14.98 -15.68 5.63
CA SER A 84 13.63 -15.15 5.49
C SER A 84 12.88 -15.86 4.36
N THR A 85 11.64 -16.26 4.63
CA THR A 85 10.72 -16.85 3.64
C THR A 85 9.91 -15.82 2.87
N LEU A 86 10.03 -14.54 3.20
CA LEU A 86 9.57 -13.43 2.35
C LEU A 86 10.52 -13.25 1.15
N ASN A 87 10.95 -14.37 0.57
CA ASN A 87 11.94 -14.50 -0.47
C ASN A 87 11.52 -15.68 -1.36
N SER A 88 11.13 -15.40 -2.60
CA SER A 88 10.66 -16.40 -3.56
C SER A 88 11.65 -17.54 -3.80
N ARG A 89 12.96 -17.27 -3.67
CA ARG A 89 14.04 -18.26 -3.83
C ARG A 89 14.00 -19.37 -2.78
N MET A 90 13.29 -19.16 -1.68
CA MET A 90 13.10 -20.15 -0.63
C MET A 90 11.95 -21.10 -0.93
N CYS A 91 11.14 -20.83 -1.95
CA CYS A 91 10.08 -21.74 -2.39
C CYS A 91 10.67 -22.89 -3.20
N CYS A 92 10.30 -24.13 -2.87
CA CYS A 92 10.78 -25.32 -3.57
C CYS A 92 10.00 -25.67 -4.84
N VAL A 93 8.88 -24.97 -5.10
CA VAL A 93 7.97 -25.25 -6.21
C VAL A 93 7.60 -23.96 -6.94
N LYS A 94 7.09 -24.11 -8.18
CA LYS A 94 6.58 -22.99 -8.97
C LYS A 94 5.32 -22.41 -8.36
N PHE A 95 5.19 -21.09 -8.45
CA PHE A 95 3.94 -20.42 -8.16
C PHE A 95 3.01 -20.44 -9.38
N LEU A 96 1.73 -20.20 -9.16
CA LEU A 96 0.69 -20.15 -10.18
C LEU A 96 1.03 -19.11 -11.25
N TRP A 97 1.60 -17.96 -10.86
CA TRP A 97 2.03 -16.95 -11.81
C TRP A 97 3.15 -17.45 -12.73
N ASP A 98 4.07 -18.29 -12.26
CA ASP A 98 5.12 -18.87 -13.09
C ASP A 98 4.51 -19.80 -14.14
N VAL A 99 3.60 -20.67 -13.70
CA VAL A 99 2.89 -21.61 -14.59
C VAL A 99 2.05 -20.86 -15.62
N LEU A 100 1.35 -19.80 -15.22
CA LEU A 100 0.58 -18.96 -16.15
C LEU A 100 1.48 -18.27 -17.17
N GLU A 101 2.62 -17.71 -16.77
CA GLU A 101 3.55 -17.06 -17.71
C GLU A 101 4.14 -18.07 -18.71
N GLU A 102 4.52 -19.26 -18.26
CA GLU A 102 5.03 -20.34 -19.13
C GLU A 102 4.01 -20.76 -20.19
N ASN A 103 2.72 -20.65 -19.86
CA ASN A 103 1.60 -20.95 -20.78
C ASN A 103 1.14 -19.72 -21.59
N GLY A 104 1.96 -18.67 -21.68
CA GLY A 104 1.74 -17.53 -22.56
C GLY A 104 0.80 -16.45 -22.01
N TYR A 105 0.36 -16.55 -20.76
CA TYR A 105 -0.45 -15.50 -20.13
C TYR A 105 0.41 -14.30 -19.73
N ARG A 106 -0.19 -13.11 -19.81
CA ARG A 106 0.39 -11.89 -19.23
C ARG A 106 0.02 -11.84 -17.76
N VAL A 107 1.02 -11.75 -16.88
CA VAL A 107 0.83 -11.80 -15.43
C VAL A 107 1.37 -10.53 -14.78
N ILE A 108 0.59 -10.00 -13.83
CA ILE A 108 1.00 -8.92 -12.95
C ILE A 108 0.80 -9.40 -11.52
N VAL A 109 1.83 -9.28 -10.69
CA VAL A 109 1.79 -9.61 -9.26
C VAL A 109 2.09 -8.33 -8.48
N ALA A 110 1.17 -7.89 -7.63
CA ALA A 110 1.30 -6.63 -6.91
C ALA A 110 1.21 -6.85 -5.39
N ASN A 111 2.24 -6.39 -4.66
CA ASN A 111 2.36 -6.44 -3.20
C ASN A 111 2.04 -7.82 -2.59
N TYR A 112 2.36 -8.88 -3.30
CA TYR A 112 2.11 -10.25 -2.86
C TYR A 112 3.28 -10.75 -2.01
N PRO A 113 3.08 -11.19 -0.75
CA PRO A 113 4.12 -11.82 0.05
C PRO A 113 4.80 -12.96 -0.71
N VAL A 114 6.08 -13.21 -0.48
CA VAL A 114 6.86 -14.29 -1.12
C VAL A 114 7.09 -14.16 -2.64
N ALA A 115 6.51 -13.16 -3.31
CA ALA A 115 6.70 -12.95 -4.76
C ALA A 115 8.02 -12.25 -5.14
N TRP A 116 8.79 -11.78 -4.14
CA TRP A 116 10.07 -11.10 -4.35
C TRP A 116 11.24 -11.99 -3.94
N PRO A 117 12.37 -12.01 -4.67
CA PRO A 117 12.57 -11.39 -5.98
C PRO A 117 11.66 -12.02 -7.05
N PRO A 118 11.37 -11.33 -8.16
CA PRO A 118 10.49 -11.85 -9.20
C PRO A 118 10.99 -13.19 -9.74
N THR A 119 10.09 -14.16 -9.86
CA THR A 119 10.33 -15.43 -10.58
C THR A 119 9.89 -15.34 -12.04
N LEU A 120 8.99 -14.40 -12.35
CA LEU A 120 8.52 -14.05 -13.69
C LEU A 120 9.65 -13.46 -14.56
N ARG A 121 9.65 -13.82 -15.85
CA ARG A 121 10.61 -13.33 -16.86
C ARG A 121 10.06 -12.20 -17.73
N ARG A 122 8.75 -12.21 -18.00
CA ARG A 122 8.04 -11.26 -18.88
C ARG A 122 6.95 -10.47 -18.16
N GLY A 123 6.43 -11.01 -17.06
CA GLY A 123 5.42 -10.40 -16.23
C GLY A 123 5.95 -9.24 -15.41
N ILE A 124 5.03 -8.54 -14.75
CA ILE A 124 5.34 -7.37 -13.93
C ILE A 124 5.16 -7.73 -12.47
N VAL A 125 6.19 -7.48 -11.65
CA VAL A 125 6.09 -7.58 -10.19
C VAL A 125 6.20 -6.21 -9.57
N ILE A 126 5.12 -5.76 -8.93
CA ILE A 126 5.03 -4.46 -8.26
C ILE A 126 5.02 -4.72 -6.75
N GLY A 127 6.17 -4.70 -6.09
CA GLY A 127 6.24 -4.73 -4.63
C GLY A 127 7.54 -5.31 -4.12
N GLY A 128 7.72 -5.30 -2.80
CA GLY A 128 8.89 -5.93 -2.16
C GLY A 128 8.62 -7.34 -1.63
N PRO A 129 9.51 -7.81 -0.74
CA PRO A 129 9.34 -9.04 0.06
C PRO A 129 7.95 -9.26 0.67
N ALA A 130 7.28 -8.17 1.04
CA ALA A 130 5.96 -8.15 1.65
C ALA A 130 5.28 -6.78 1.40
N PRO A 131 3.96 -6.66 1.66
CA PRO A 131 3.32 -5.37 1.80
C PRO A 131 4.17 -4.43 2.67
N LEU A 132 4.30 -3.18 2.22
CA LEU A 132 5.11 -2.14 2.87
C LEU A 132 6.65 -2.34 2.85
N ALA A 133 7.17 -3.51 2.46
CA ALA A 133 8.61 -3.80 2.44
C ALA A 133 9.31 -3.53 1.10
N SER A 134 8.64 -2.83 0.17
CA SER A 134 9.19 -2.49 -1.15
C SER A 134 10.55 -1.79 -1.05
N PRO A 135 11.62 -2.32 -1.68
CA PRO A 135 12.96 -1.76 -1.50
C PRO A 135 13.13 -0.37 -2.13
N TRP A 136 12.24 0.04 -3.03
CA TRP A 136 12.17 1.37 -3.65
C TRP A 136 11.23 2.36 -2.93
N ARG A 137 10.68 2.00 -1.77
CA ARG A 137 9.82 2.92 -1.01
C ARG A 137 10.65 4.09 -0.46
N ILE A 138 10.28 5.31 -0.83
CA ILE A 138 10.89 6.54 -0.31
C ILE A 138 10.34 6.87 1.09
N CYS A 139 9.02 6.85 1.27
CA CYS A 139 8.37 7.12 2.56
C CYS A 139 7.07 6.30 2.72
N PHE A 140 6.55 6.23 3.94
CA PHE A 140 5.21 5.69 4.21
C PHE A 140 4.13 6.73 3.89
N PRO A 141 2.87 6.29 3.62
CA PRO A 141 1.74 7.21 3.48
C PRO A 141 1.65 8.17 4.66
N LYS A 142 1.36 9.45 4.38
CA LYS A 142 1.27 10.53 5.37
C LYS A 142 -0.15 10.97 5.55
N CYS A 143 -0.50 11.28 6.80
CA CYS A 143 -1.69 12.05 7.10
C CYS A 143 -1.23 13.47 7.49
N PHE A 144 -1.72 14.48 6.81
CA PHE A 144 -1.50 15.87 7.18
C PHE A 144 -2.73 16.38 7.90
N ALA A 145 -2.58 16.89 9.13
CA ALA A 145 -3.71 17.31 9.95
C ALA A 145 -3.36 18.46 10.90
N THR A 146 -4.34 19.27 11.29
CA THR A 146 -4.15 20.39 12.23
C THR A 146 -3.91 19.95 13.68
N LYS A 147 -4.14 18.67 13.98
CA LYS A 147 -3.86 18.04 15.28
C LYS A 147 -3.14 16.72 15.06
N VAL A 148 -2.32 16.31 16.03
CA VAL A 148 -1.71 14.98 16.03
C VAL A 148 -2.78 13.95 16.36
N LEU A 149 -3.09 13.07 15.41
CA LEU A 149 -4.00 11.94 15.66
C LEU A 149 -3.24 10.89 16.49
N ARG A 150 -3.72 10.61 17.70
CA ARG A 150 -3.14 9.60 18.61
C ARG A 150 -4.08 8.39 18.66
N GLY A 151 -3.50 7.19 18.66
CA GLY A 151 -4.23 5.92 18.62
C GLY A 151 -3.33 4.81 18.07
N GLU A 152 -3.66 3.56 18.42
CA GLU A 152 -2.89 2.37 18.05
C GLU A 152 -2.81 2.17 16.52
N TYR A 153 -3.80 2.69 15.80
CA TYR A 153 -3.90 2.65 14.33
C TYR A 153 -3.78 4.01 13.65
N SER A 154 -3.35 5.05 14.37
CA SER A 154 -3.26 6.39 13.78
C SER A 154 -2.13 6.44 12.73
N PRO A 155 -2.42 6.90 11.49
CA PRO A 155 -1.39 7.09 10.49
C PRO A 155 -0.34 8.08 11.01
N PRO A 156 0.91 8.01 10.51
CA PRO A 156 1.92 9.01 10.85
C PRO A 156 1.36 10.38 10.47
N THR A 157 1.08 11.17 11.50
CA THR A 157 0.47 12.48 11.32
C THR A 157 1.56 13.52 11.27
N ILE A 158 1.67 14.24 10.16
CA ILE A 158 2.44 15.46 10.06
C ILE A 158 1.50 16.59 10.43
N LYS A 159 1.78 17.25 11.56
CA LYS A 159 0.98 18.39 12.01
C LYS A 159 1.14 19.53 10.98
N LEU A 160 0.03 20.08 10.53
CA LEU A 160 -0.03 21.29 9.73
C LEU A 160 -0.51 22.47 10.58
N GLU A 161 0.07 23.63 10.30
CA GLU A 161 -0.40 24.90 10.82
C GLU A 161 -0.91 25.73 9.67
N LEU A 162 -2.23 25.93 9.65
CA LEU A 162 -2.88 26.77 8.65
C LEU A 162 -2.70 28.24 9.05
N ARG A 163 -2.35 29.06 8.06
CA ARG A 163 -2.29 30.52 8.19
C ARG A 163 -3.21 31.17 7.17
N ARG A 164 -3.57 32.43 7.41
CA ARG A 164 -4.29 33.25 6.40
C ARG A 164 -3.46 33.31 5.13
N SER A 165 -4.07 32.99 3.99
CA SER A 165 -3.35 32.92 2.73
C SER A 165 -2.91 34.29 2.23
N SER A 166 -1.70 34.35 1.67
CA SER A 166 -1.19 35.49 0.89
C SER A 166 -1.24 35.26 -0.61
N ASN A 167 -1.56 34.04 -1.05
CA ASN A 167 -1.63 33.67 -2.45
C ASN A 167 -2.84 34.33 -3.15
N PRO A 168 -2.63 35.11 -4.24
CA PRO A 168 -3.71 35.82 -4.93
C PRO A 168 -4.82 34.89 -5.47
N LEU A 169 -4.43 33.74 -6.04
CA LEU A 169 -5.38 32.77 -6.61
C LEU A 169 -6.31 32.18 -5.53
N LEU A 170 -5.76 31.86 -4.35
CA LEU A 170 -6.56 31.35 -3.23
C LEU A 170 -7.53 32.42 -2.69
N ARG A 171 -7.10 33.68 -2.67
CA ARG A 171 -7.93 34.81 -2.22
C ARG A 171 -9.05 35.11 -3.21
N GLU A 172 -8.78 35.07 -4.51
CA GLU A 172 -9.77 35.28 -5.56
C GLU A 172 -10.84 34.16 -5.56
N ARG A 173 -10.43 32.93 -5.29
CA ARG A 173 -11.31 31.76 -5.31
C ARG A 173 -12.12 31.52 -4.02
N SER A 174 -12.06 32.43 -3.06
CA SER A 174 -12.68 32.24 -1.73
C SER A 174 -13.47 33.47 -1.30
N HIS A 175 -14.70 33.28 -0.83
CA HIS A 175 -15.46 34.35 -0.18
C HIS A 175 -15.18 34.40 1.33
N VAL A 176 -14.85 33.25 1.94
CA VAL A 176 -14.29 33.21 3.30
C VAL A 176 -12.80 33.54 3.28
N THR A 177 -12.22 33.86 4.44
CA THR A 177 -10.77 34.05 4.55
C THR A 177 -10.04 32.76 4.18
N SER A 178 -9.45 32.72 2.99
CA SER A 178 -8.69 31.57 2.50
C SER A 178 -7.51 31.25 3.43
N LEU A 179 -7.29 29.97 3.72
CA LEU A 179 -6.15 29.49 4.50
C LEU A 179 -5.14 28.79 3.60
N GLU A 180 -3.90 28.75 4.04
CA GLU A 180 -2.84 27.98 3.39
C GLU A 180 -1.92 27.27 4.39
N ALA A 181 -1.31 26.18 3.95
CA ALA A 181 -0.19 25.52 4.63
C ALA A 181 0.78 24.92 3.60
N GLU A 182 2.06 24.88 3.94
CA GLU A 182 3.05 24.13 3.16
C GLU A 182 2.91 22.63 3.45
N VAL A 183 2.86 21.80 2.41
CA VAL A 183 2.88 20.34 2.52
C VAL A 183 4.04 19.77 1.71
N LYS A 184 4.81 18.88 2.35
CA LYS A 184 5.93 18.17 1.73
C LYS A 184 5.64 16.66 1.76
N PRO A 185 4.98 16.11 0.72
CA PRO A 185 4.50 14.73 0.73
C PRO A 185 5.58 13.67 0.99
N PHE A 186 6.82 13.96 0.59
CA PHE A 186 7.96 13.05 0.73
C PHE A 186 8.86 13.39 1.93
N SER A 187 8.45 14.31 2.81
CA SER A 187 9.14 14.53 4.07
C SER A 187 9.17 13.25 4.93
N GLN A 188 10.35 12.92 5.44
CA GLN A 188 10.58 11.71 6.21
C GLN A 188 10.55 11.99 7.71
N LEU A 189 9.80 11.18 8.45
CA LEU A 189 9.97 10.99 9.88
C LEU A 189 11.12 9.99 10.09
N ALA A 190 11.66 9.91 11.31
CA ALA A 190 12.76 8.99 11.64
C ALA A 190 12.49 7.53 11.21
N ARG A 191 11.24 7.07 11.31
CA ARG A 191 10.82 5.71 10.93
C ARG A 191 10.76 5.45 9.42
N ASP A 192 10.68 6.50 8.59
CA ASP A 192 10.65 6.36 7.13
C ASP A 192 12.05 6.15 6.55
N VAL A 193 13.08 6.63 7.25
CA VAL A 193 14.48 6.51 6.80
C VAL A 193 14.90 5.04 6.91
N ARG A 194 14.81 4.33 5.79
CA ARG A 194 15.20 2.91 5.67
C ARG A 194 16.25 2.71 4.60
N ARG A 195 15.80 2.75 3.34
CA ARG A 195 16.63 2.47 2.15
C ARG A 195 17.19 3.75 1.51
N TYR A 196 16.46 4.84 1.66
CA TYR A 196 16.77 6.16 1.12
C TYR A 196 16.58 7.20 2.21
N ARG A 197 17.45 8.22 2.21
CA ARG A 197 17.27 9.46 2.94
C ARG A 197 16.91 10.55 1.94
N VAL A 198 15.74 11.17 2.13
CA VAL A 198 15.30 12.30 1.31
C VAL A 198 16.13 13.53 1.68
N LEU A 199 16.84 14.08 0.71
CA LEU A 199 17.61 15.31 0.85
C LEU A 199 16.76 16.52 0.47
N GLU A 200 15.95 16.38 -0.58
CA GLU A 200 15.03 17.42 -1.04
C GLU A 200 13.68 16.79 -1.39
N SER A 201 12.61 17.27 -0.73
CA SER A 201 11.22 16.93 -1.05
C SER A 201 10.59 18.09 -1.80
N PRO A 202 9.82 17.83 -2.87
CA PRO A 202 9.00 18.86 -3.47
C PRO A 202 8.02 19.42 -2.43
N SER A 203 7.76 20.71 -2.57
CA SER A 203 6.88 21.48 -1.69
C SER A 203 5.64 21.90 -2.47
N TYR A 204 4.49 21.76 -1.82
CA TYR A 204 3.20 22.15 -2.36
C TYR A 204 2.51 23.10 -1.38
N LEU A 205 1.71 24.01 -1.90
CA LEU A 205 0.83 24.83 -1.08
C LEU A 205 -0.56 24.19 -1.03
N LEU A 206 -0.99 23.76 0.14
CA LEU A 206 -2.36 23.37 0.40
C LEU A 206 -3.15 24.63 0.74
N GLY A 207 -4.13 24.99 -0.11
CA GLY A 207 -5.06 26.08 0.12
C GLY A 207 -6.45 25.56 0.50
N LEU A 208 -7.11 26.19 1.47
CA LEU A 208 -8.51 25.93 1.79
C LEU A 208 -9.35 27.15 1.41
N VAL A 209 -10.39 26.93 0.60
CA VAL A 209 -11.26 27.97 0.04
C VAL A 209 -12.73 27.55 0.14
N GLY A 210 -13.64 28.52 0.05
CA GLY A 210 -15.06 28.26 -0.12
C GLY A 210 -15.91 29.51 0.03
N ARG A 211 -17.24 29.34 0.07
CA ARG A 211 -18.20 30.44 0.06
C ARG A 211 -18.67 30.82 1.45
N GLU A 212 -19.24 29.86 2.18
CA GLU A 212 -19.72 30.03 3.56
C GLU A 212 -18.86 29.26 4.55
N SER A 213 -18.25 28.18 4.08
CA SER A 213 -17.33 27.33 4.84
C SER A 213 -16.15 26.91 3.94
N TYR A 214 -15.18 26.19 4.47
CA TYR A 214 -14.13 25.60 3.63
C TYR A 214 -14.70 24.37 2.92
N GLU A 215 -14.92 24.49 1.62
CA GLU A 215 -15.60 23.49 0.79
C GLU A 215 -14.60 22.75 -0.13
N ARG A 216 -13.50 23.42 -0.48
CA ARG A 216 -12.51 22.90 -1.43
C ARG A 216 -11.09 23.06 -0.87
N ALA A 217 -10.27 22.04 -1.09
CA ALA A 217 -8.84 22.04 -0.89
C ALA A 217 -8.14 22.12 -2.26
N LEU A 218 -7.32 23.13 -2.47
CA LEU A 218 -6.47 23.26 -3.64
C LEU A 218 -5.05 22.84 -3.27
N LEU A 219 -4.41 22.04 -4.11
CA LEU A 219 -2.99 21.75 -4.00
C LEU A 219 -2.27 22.46 -5.14
N LEU A 220 -1.33 23.35 -4.81
CA LEU A 220 -0.59 24.14 -5.78
C LEU A 220 0.88 23.73 -5.81
N ARG A 221 1.46 23.76 -7.00
CA ARG A 221 2.89 23.62 -7.24
C ARG A 221 3.40 24.91 -7.88
N GLY A 222 4.06 25.76 -7.09
CA GLY A 222 4.31 27.14 -7.51
C GLY A 222 2.98 27.87 -7.69
N GLU A 223 2.69 28.31 -8.92
CA GLU A 223 1.44 29.00 -9.27
C GLU A 223 0.38 28.08 -9.90
N GLU A 224 0.75 26.84 -10.24
CA GLU A 224 -0.14 25.88 -10.90
C GLU A 224 -1.00 25.12 -9.87
N VAL A 225 -2.31 25.02 -10.13
CA VAL A 225 -3.22 24.15 -9.36
C VAL A 225 -3.12 22.73 -9.91
N VAL A 226 -2.51 21.83 -9.15
CA VAL A 226 -2.32 20.42 -9.55
C VAL A 226 -3.47 19.51 -9.08
N ALA A 227 -4.24 19.95 -8.09
CA ALA A 227 -5.47 19.28 -7.66
C ALA A 227 -6.44 20.27 -6.99
N GLU A 228 -7.74 20.00 -7.15
CA GLU A 228 -8.81 20.69 -6.43
C GLU A 228 -9.81 19.64 -5.95
N LEU A 229 -10.00 19.53 -4.64
CA LEU A 229 -10.69 18.41 -4.00
C LEU A 229 -11.73 18.88 -2.99
N GLY A 230 -12.88 18.21 -2.99
CA GLY A 230 -13.85 18.22 -1.90
C GLY A 230 -13.59 17.09 -0.91
N GLU A 231 -14.41 17.01 0.13
CA GLU A 231 -14.35 15.92 1.10
C GLU A 231 -14.61 14.56 0.42
N GLY A 232 -13.74 13.58 0.67
CA GLY A 232 -13.84 12.23 0.11
C GLY A 232 -13.31 12.08 -1.33
N GLU A 233 -12.92 13.18 -1.99
CA GLU A 233 -12.38 13.12 -3.35
C GLU A 233 -10.89 12.75 -3.38
N TRP A 234 -10.48 12.14 -4.49
CA TRP A 234 -9.08 11.80 -4.78
C TRP A 234 -8.53 12.66 -5.91
N SER A 235 -7.29 13.12 -5.76
CA SER A 235 -6.59 13.78 -6.86
C SER A 235 -6.25 12.78 -7.98
N PRO A 236 -5.96 13.27 -9.20
CA PRO A 236 -5.18 12.49 -10.14
C PRO A 236 -3.81 12.12 -9.55
N TRP A 237 -3.10 11.22 -10.20
CA TRP A 237 -1.71 10.90 -9.86
C TRP A 237 -0.82 12.14 -10.05
N ILE A 238 -0.22 12.61 -8.97
CA ILE A 238 0.78 13.67 -9.00
C ILE A 238 2.16 13.01 -9.00
N ILE A 239 2.93 13.25 -10.06
CA ILE A 239 4.26 12.66 -10.25
C ILE A 239 5.32 13.73 -10.03
N ASP A 240 6.32 13.41 -9.22
CA ASP A 240 7.38 14.35 -8.89
C ASP A 240 8.75 13.69 -8.71
N ARG A 241 9.80 14.50 -8.76
CA ARG A 241 11.19 14.11 -8.48
C ARG A 241 11.52 14.41 -7.03
N VAL A 242 12.19 13.46 -6.40
CA VAL A 242 12.67 13.55 -5.02
C VAL A 242 14.15 13.27 -5.04
N LEU A 243 14.97 14.16 -4.46
CA LEU A 243 16.42 13.93 -4.37
C LEU A 243 16.73 13.10 -3.13
N THR A 244 17.50 12.04 -3.30
CA THR A 244 17.90 11.14 -2.21
C THR A 244 19.42 11.10 -2.02
N ASP A 245 19.85 10.51 -0.92
CA ASP A 245 21.26 10.17 -0.66
C ASP A 245 21.88 9.21 -1.69
N LYS A 246 21.08 8.65 -2.60
CA LYS A 246 21.51 7.71 -3.63
C LYS A 246 21.38 8.24 -5.06
N GLY A 247 21.14 9.55 -5.21
CA GLY A 247 20.72 10.18 -6.47
C GLY A 247 19.22 10.07 -6.60
#